data_AF-A0A2V6ZB02-F1
#
_entry.id   AF-A0A2V6ZB02-F1
#
_cell.length_a   1.000
_cell.length_b   1.000
_cell.length_c   1.000
_cell.angle_alpha   90.00
_cell.angle_beta   90.00
_cell.angle_gamma   90.00
#
_symmetry.space_group_name_H-M   'P 1'
#
loop_
_entity.id
_entity.type
_entity.pdbx_description
1 polymer ?
#
loop_
_entity_poly.entity_id
_entity_poly.type
_entity_poly.pdbx_seq_one_letter_code
_entity_poly.pdbx_strand_id
1 'polypeptide(L)'
;MGGLTTLQAIEALAADVATRAVVVVSKPPSPVVADAVLRAAVETRKPVVACLLGYEGATPGGVRAVATLDEVAATAVGLTGGEVRALGRPRAAPASGARGAVRGLYAGGTLCDEARRIVGGSPPHRFVDFGAEEYTRGRPHPIIDPSRRNAALVDAADDPSVAVILLDLVLGDCAHPDPTGALRPALTEARARRGSRDLTVVAHVVGTDQDPQGLEKQEESLRELGAIVCASNRIAAETARALAEGRDAT
;
A
#
# COMPACT_ATOMS: atom_id res chain seq x y z
N MET A 1 -22.15 -1.35 6.17
CA MET A 1 -21.70 -0.56 7.34
C MET A 1 -21.84 -1.39 8.61
N GLY A 2 -20.96 -1.25 9.59
CA GLY A 2 -21.01 -2.00 10.86
C GLY A 2 -20.36 -3.40 10.86
N GLY A 3 -19.52 -3.72 9.88
CA GLY A 3 -18.81 -5.01 9.83
C GLY A 3 -19.65 -6.23 9.43
N LEU A 4 -20.94 -6.05 9.10
CA LEU A 4 -21.86 -7.16 8.78
C LEU A 4 -21.33 -8.11 7.69
N THR A 5 -20.82 -7.55 6.60
CA THR A 5 -20.24 -8.36 5.50
C THR A 5 -18.98 -9.09 5.94
N THR A 6 -18.17 -8.48 6.81
CA THR A 6 -16.98 -9.12 7.39
C THR A 6 -17.38 -10.27 8.32
N LEU A 7 -18.43 -10.10 9.13
CA LEU A 7 -18.95 -11.15 10.01
C LEU A 7 -19.49 -12.34 9.20
N GLN A 8 -20.23 -12.08 8.12
CA GLN A 8 -20.69 -13.12 7.19
C GLN A 8 -19.51 -13.86 6.52
N ALA A 9 -18.47 -13.13 6.12
CA ALA A 9 -17.26 -13.75 5.58
C ALA A 9 -16.56 -14.64 6.62
N ILE A 10 -16.48 -14.20 7.88
CA ILE A 10 -15.91 -15.00 8.97
C ILE A 10 -16.72 -16.28 9.21
N GLU A 11 -18.05 -16.21 9.18
CA GLU A 11 -18.91 -17.38 9.31
C GLU A 11 -18.67 -18.38 8.17
N ALA A 12 -18.57 -17.90 6.93
CA ALA A 12 -18.24 -18.73 5.78
C ALA A 12 -16.85 -19.38 5.92
N LEU A 13 -15.85 -18.60 6.34
CA LEU A 13 -14.49 -19.11 6.61
C LEU A 13 -14.46 -20.11 7.77
N ALA A 14 -15.34 -19.99 8.76
CA ALA A 14 -15.45 -20.94 9.86
C ALA A 14 -15.95 -22.31 9.37
N ALA A 15 -16.95 -22.31 8.49
CA ALA A 15 -17.56 -23.52 7.93
C ALA A 15 -16.66 -24.25 6.92
N ASP A 16 -15.73 -23.54 6.28
CA ASP A 16 -14.81 -24.14 5.31
C ASP A 16 -13.68 -24.92 5.97
N VAL A 17 -13.63 -26.23 5.78
CA VAL A 17 -12.57 -27.10 6.31
C VAL A 17 -11.19 -26.84 5.70
N ALA A 18 -11.12 -26.25 4.50
CA ALA A 18 -9.86 -25.95 3.82
C ALA A 18 -9.18 -24.69 4.38
N THR A 19 -9.94 -23.79 5.00
CA THR A 19 -9.40 -22.58 5.62
C THR A 19 -8.59 -22.93 6.87
N ARG A 20 -7.28 -22.65 6.83
CA ARG A 20 -6.31 -22.98 7.89
C ARG A 20 -5.96 -21.82 8.82
N ALA A 21 -6.25 -20.58 8.44
CA ALA A 21 -6.06 -19.38 9.24
C ALA A 21 -7.03 -18.28 8.77
N VAL A 22 -7.37 -17.36 9.65
CA VAL A 22 -8.21 -16.19 9.35
C VAL A 22 -7.36 -14.93 9.47
N VAL A 23 -7.36 -14.14 8.40
CA VAL A 23 -6.67 -12.85 8.33
C VAL A 23 -7.71 -11.73 8.30
N VAL A 24 -7.61 -10.78 9.23
CA VAL A 24 -8.48 -9.59 9.25
C VAL A 24 -7.62 -8.36 8.96
N VAL A 25 -7.85 -7.72 7.82
CA VAL A 25 -7.20 -6.44 7.46
C VAL A 25 -8.25 -5.35 7.35
N SER A 26 -8.01 -4.20 7.98
CA SER A 26 -8.90 -3.06 7.85
C SER A 26 -8.19 -1.73 8.14
N LYS A 27 -8.71 -0.65 7.54
CA LYS A 27 -8.53 0.72 8.06
C LYS A 27 -9.10 0.80 9.49
N PRO A 28 -8.79 1.82 10.32
CA PRO A 28 -9.25 1.86 11.71
C PRO A 28 -10.76 1.64 11.84
N PRO A 29 -11.21 0.52 12.45
CA PRO A 29 -12.61 0.34 12.78
C PRO A 29 -12.95 1.11 14.06
N SER A 30 -14.25 1.33 14.31
CA SER A 30 -14.68 1.72 15.65
C SER A 30 -14.37 0.60 16.65
N PRO A 31 -14.06 0.90 17.92
CA PRO A 31 -13.77 -0.13 18.93
C PRO A 31 -14.83 -1.21 19.05
N VAL A 32 -16.11 -0.83 18.93
CA VAL A 32 -17.24 -1.77 18.99
C VAL A 32 -17.23 -2.73 17.80
N VAL A 33 -16.97 -2.24 16.59
CA VAL A 33 -16.91 -3.08 15.38
C VAL A 33 -15.67 -3.97 15.42
N ALA A 34 -14.54 -3.44 15.88
CA ALA A 34 -13.29 -4.20 16.06
C ALA A 34 -13.50 -5.40 16.99
N ASP A 35 -14.06 -5.17 18.19
CA ASP A 35 -14.29 -6.22 19.18
C ASP A 35 -15.24 -7.29 18.62
N ALA A 36 -16.34 -6.90 17.97
CA ALA A 36 -17.28 -7.84 17.37
C ALA A 36 -16.62 -8.72 16.28
N VAL A 37 -15.85 -8.11 15.36
CA VAL A 37 -15.17 -8.84 14.27
C VAL A 37 -14.08 -9.77 14.82
N LEU A 38 -13.27 -9.29 15.76
CA LEU A 38 -12.17 -10.08 16.31
C LEU A 38 -12.67 -11.25 17.17
N ARG A 39 -13.76 -11.07 17.95
CA ARG A 39 -14.39 -12.18 18.68
C ARG A 39 -14.96 -13.23 17.75
N ALA A 40 -15.69 -12.82 16.71
CA ALA A 40 -16.20 -13.75 15.71
C ALA A 40 -15.06 -14.53 15.03
N ALA A 41 -13.93 -13.87 14.73
CA ALA A 41 -12.76 -14.53 14.17
C ALA A 41 -12.18 -15.59 15.13
N VAL A 42 -12.11 -15.31 16.44
CA VAL A 42 -11.65 -16.27 17.46
C VAL A 42 -12.61 -17.46 17.60
N GLU A 43 -13.92 -17.23 17.50
CA GLU A 43 -14.95 -18.29 17.60
C GLU A 43 -14.84 -19.34 16.50
N THR A 44 -14.19 -19.01 15.37
CA THR A 44 -13.86 -20.00 14.32
C THR A 44 -12.93 -21.11 14.80
N ARG A 45 -12.22 -20.90 15.93
CA ARG A 45 -11.16 -21.77 16.48
C ARG A 45 -9.97 -21.98 15.54
N LYS A 46 -9.86 -21.17 14.49
CA LYS A 46 -8.72 -21.14 13.57
C LYS A 46 -7.70 -20.12 14.07
N PRO A 47 -6.41 -20.27 13.74
CA PRO A 47 -5.42 -19.22 13.99
C PRO A 47 -5.87 -17.89 13.38
N VAL A 48 -5.89 -16.83 14.19
CA VAL A 48 -6.31 -15.49 13.76
C VAL A 48 -5.12 -14.53 13.79
N VAL A 49 -4.92 -13.80 12.70
CA VAL A 49 -4.03 -12.64 12.65
C VAL A 49 -4.82 -11.41 12.18
N ALA A 50 -4.57 -10.27 12.82
CA ALA A 50 -5.26 -9.03 12.52
C ALA A 50 -4.28 -7.89 12.27
N CYS A 51 -4.51 -7.14 11.18
CA CYS A 51 -3.87 -5.87 10.88
C CYS A 51 -4.96 -4.80 10.78
N LEU A 52 -5.28 -4.19 11.94
CA LEU A 52 -6.24 -3.10 12.05
C LEU A 52 -5.44 -1.80 12.12
N LEU A 53 -5.21 -1.18 10.96
CA LEU A 53 -4.28 -0.05 10.84
C LEU A 53 -4.68 1.08 11.78
N GLY A 54 -3.80 1.47 12.71
CA GLY A 54 -4.06 2.55 13.66
C GLY A 54 -5.16 2.27 14.68
N TYR A 55 -5.53 1.02 14.88
CA TYR A 55 -6.40 0.63 15.97
C TYR A 55 -5.58 0.52 17.27
N GLU A 56 -5.96 1.30 18.28
CA GLU A 56 -5.30 1.32 19.61
C GLU A 56 -6.14 0.62 20.69
N GLY A 57 -7.25 -0.02 20.30
CA GLY A 57 -8.11 -0.71 21.24
C GLY A 57 -7.58 -2.08 21.65
N ALA A 58 -8.25 -2.67 22.64
CA ALA A 58 -7.89 -3.99 23.14
C ALA A 58 -8.12 -5.08 22.08
N THR A 59 -7.16 -5.99 21.97
CA THR A 59 -7.27 -7.18 21.12
C THR A 59 -7.65 -8.38 22.02
N PRO A 60 -8.70 -9.15 21.68
CA PRO A 60 -9.08 -10.32 22.47
C PRO A 60 -8.00 -11.41 22.42
N GLY A 61 -7.93 -12.23 23.47
CA GLY A 61 -7.03 -13.39 23.50
C GLY A 61 -7.28 -14.35 22.34
N GLY A 62 -6.21 -14.88 21.75
CA GLY A 62 -6.28 -15.76 20.58
C GLY A 62 -6.09 -15.05 19.23
N VAL A 63 -6.03 -13.72 19.20
CA VAL A 63 -5.69 -12.94 18.01
C VAL A 63 -4.24 -12.49 18.07
N ARG A 64 -3.49 -12.72 17.00
CA ARG A 64 -2.17 -12.11 16.79
C ARG A 64 -2.33 -10.78 16.06
N ALA A 65 -2.28 -9.68 16.79
CA ALA A 65 -2.29 -8.35 16.20
C ALA A 65 -0.90 -7.96 15.67
N VAL A 66 -0.86 -7.41 14.47
CA VAL A 66 0.35 -6.90 13.80
C VAL A 66 0.06 -5.53 13.20
N ALA A 67 1.10 -4.75 12.91
CA ALA A 67 0.94 -3.35 12.53
C ALA A 67 0.99 -3.09 11.03
N THR A 68 1.45 -4.06 10.23
CA THR A 68 1.77 -3.85 8.82
C THR A 68 1.31 -5.00 7.92
N LEU A 69 1.11 -4.70 6.64
CA LEU A 69 0.51 -5.57 5.63
C LEU A 69 1.45 -6.72 5.22
N ASP A 70 2.75 -6.50 5.22
CA ASP A 70 3.71 -7.60 4.98
C ASP A 70 3.87 -8.49 6.23
N GLU A 71 3.84 -7.91 7.43
CA GLU A 71 3.86 -8.67 8.68
C GLU A 71 2.62 -9.56 8.86
N VAL A 72 1.43 -9.10 8.46
CA VAL A 72 0.20 -9.94 8.51
C VAL A 72 0.30 -11.11 7.53
N ALA A 73 0.84 -10.88 6.33
CA ALA A 73 1.07 -11.94 5.36
C ALA A 73 2.09 -12.96 5.87
N ALA A 74 3.26 -12.50 6.34
CA ALA A 74 4.30 -13.35 6.90
C ALA A 74 3.79 -14.18 8.09
N THR A 75 3.02 -13.55 8.97
CA THR A 75 2.41 -14.22 10.12
C THR A 75 1.40 -15.29 9.69
N ALA A 76 0.53 -14.98 8.72
CA ALA A 76 -0.44 -15.94 8.20
C ALA A 76 0.24 -17.17 7.55
N VAL A 77 1.30 -16.94 6.77
CA VAL A 77 2.13 -18.00 6.18
C VAL A 77 2.76 -18.87 7.27
N GLY A 78 3.36 -18.25 8.30
CA GLY A 78 3.95 -18.99 9.41
C GLY A 78 2.93 -19.82 10.20
N LEU A 79 1.73 -19.28 10.46
CA LEU A 79 0.63 -20.00 11.13
C LEU A 79 0.13 -21.21 10.33
N THR A 80 0.33 -21.21 9.02
CA THR A 80 -0.02 -22.32 8.13
C THR A 80 1.17 -23.24 7.83
N GLY A 81 2.30 -23.06 8.51
CA GLY A 81 3.51 -23.87 8.35
C GLY A 81 4.27 -23.63 7.05
N GLY A 82 3.96 -22.53 6.34
CA GLY A 82 4.71 -22.10 5.17
C GLY A 82 6.03 -21.41 5.56
N GLU A 83 6.96 -21.39 4.62
CA GLU A 83 8.24 -20.69 4.79
C GLU A 83 8.08 -19.20 4.54
N VAL A 84 8.48 -18.38 5.51
CA VAL A 84 8.48 -16.92 5.40
C VAL A 84 9.83 -16.46 4.87
N ARG A 85 9.84 -15.83 3.70
CA ARG A 85 11.04 -15.25 3.11
C ARG A 85 11.23 -13.81 3.57
N ALA A 86 12.47 -13.44 3.89
CA ALA A 86 12.80 -12.06 4.18
C ALA A 86 12.64 -11.20 2.91
N LEU A 87 11.93 -10.09 3.03
CA LEU A 87 11.77 -9.14 1.94
C LEU A 87 13.01 -8.28 1.80
N GLY A 88 13.56 -8.23 0.59
CA GLY A 88 14.71 -7.39 0.27
C GLY A 88 14.36 -5.90 0.35
N ARG A 89 15.35 -5.10 0.74
CA ARG A 89 15.26 -3.64 0.71
C ARG A 89 16.13 -3.08 -0.41
N PRO A 90 15.60 -2.16 -1.24
CA PRO A 90 16.43 -1.50 -2.23
C PRO A 90 17.43 -0.58 -1.51
N ARG A 91 18.68 -0.58 -1.99
CA ARG A 91 19.65 0.45 -1.60
C ARG A 91 19.38 1.69 -2.43
N ALA A 92 19.04 2.78 -1.77
CA ALA A 92 18.83 4.06 -2.43
C ALA A 92 19.45 5.18 -1.60
N ALA A 93 20.21 6.06 -2.26
CA ALA A 93 20.73 7.28 -1.67
C ALA A 93 19.82 8.45 -2.08
N PRO A 94 19.62 9.46 -1.21
CA PRO A 94 18.91 10.67 -1.58
C PRO A 94 19.70 11.42 -2.66
N ALA A 95 19.01 12.12 -3.55
CA ALA A 95 19.66 13.08 -4.43
C ALA A 95 20.38 14.15 -3.59
N SER A 96 21.48 14.72 -4.11
CA SER A 96 22.28 15.69 -3.36
C SER A 96 21.42 16.87 -2.88
N GLY A 97 21.34 17.06 -1.56
CA GLY A 97 20.53 18.12 -0.95
C GLY A 97 19.03 17.84 -0.90
N ALA A 98 18.57 16.63 -1.25
CA ALA A 98 17.17 16.25 -1.18
C ALA A 98 16.70 16.14 0.28
N ARG A 99 15.96 17.15 0.72
CA ARG A 99 15.11 17.12 1.92
C ARG A 99 13.78 17.76 1.54
N GLY A 100 12.68 17.15 1.96
CA GLY A 100 11.38 17.69 1.64
C GLY A 100 10.22 16.79 1.99
N ALA A 101 9.10 17.06 1.35
CA ALA A 101 7.85 16.38 1.57
C ALA A 101 7.75 15.08 0.78
N VAL A 102 6.97 14.15 1.34
CA VAL A 102 6.46 12.97 0.63
C VAL A 102 5.06 13.31 0.11
N ARG A 103 4.80 12.98 -1.15
CA ARG A 103 3.45 12.96 -1.74
C ARG A 103 3.07 11.51 -2.03
N GLY A 104 2.22 10.95 -1.18
CA GLY A 104 1.62 9.64 -1.37
C GLY A 104 0.42 9.71 -2.30
N LEU A 105 0.48 9.04 -3.44
CA LEU A 105 -0.57 9.01 -4.48
C LEU A 105 -1.03 7.56 -4.65
N TYR A 106 -2.08 7.18 -3.91
CA TYR A 106 -2.48 5.79 -3.78
C TYR A 106 -3.79 5.47 -4.52
N ALA A 107 -3.88 4.28 -5.08
CA ALA A 107 -5.11 3.68 -5.58
C ALA A 107 -5.77 2.77 -4.54
N GLY A 108 -4.99 2.09 -3.68
CA GLY A 108 -5.48 1.26 -2.59
C GLY A 108 -5.51 2.01 -1.27
N GLY A 109 -6.71 2.19 -0.71
CA GLY A 109 -6.88 2.96 0.51
C GLY A 109 -6.17 2.40 1.74
N THR A 110 -6.14 1.08 1.92
CA THR A 110 -5.42 0.45 3.04
C THR A 110 -3.90 0.67 2.94
N LEU A 111 -3.35 0.63 1.72
CA LEU A 111 -1.94 0.91 1.44
C LEU A 111 -1.60 2.38 1.76
N CYS A 112 -2.49 3.29 1.35
CA CYS A 112 -2.39 4.71 1.67
C CYS A 112 -2.33 4.96 3.18
N ASP A 113 -3.23 4.30 3.92
CA ASP A 113 -3.36 4.41 5.37
C ASP A 113 -2.15 3.85 6.14
N GLU A 114 -1.56 2.76 5.65
CA GLU A 114 -0.31 2.21 6.21
C GLU A 114 0.86 3.17 5.97
N ALA A 115 1.03 3.62 4.73
CA ALA A 115 2.13 4.51 4.37
C ALA A 115 2.07 5.85 5.11
N ARG A 116 0.86 6.42 5.24
CA ARG A 116 0.62 7.65 6.02
C ARG A 116 1.06 7.51 7.48
N ARG A 117 0.89 6.34 8.09
CA ARG A 117 1.29 6.07 9.48
C ARG A 117 2.80 5.92 9.63
N ILE A 118 3.45 5.28 8.66
CA ILE A 118 4.91 5.07 8.66
C ILE A 118 5.67 6.38 8.41
N VAL A 119 5.21 7.17 7.43
CA VAL A 119 5.84 8.42 7.04
C VAL A 119 5.48 9.57 7.98
N GLY A 120 4.22 9.61 8.43
CA GLY A 120 3.64 10.75 9.14
C GLY A 120 2.63 11.48 8.25
N GLY A 121 1.40 11.62 8.75
CA GLY A 121 0.28 12.18 7.98
C GLY A 121 0.08 13.69 8.08
N SER A 122 1.02 14.40 8.71
CA SER A 122 0.98 15.84 8.94
C SER A 122 1.89 16.57 7.95
N PRO A 123 1.66 17.88 7.72
CA PRO A 123 2.58 18.68 6.93
C PRO A 123 4.04 18.51 7.40
N PRO A 124 5.00 18.45 6.45
CA PRO A 124 4.83 18.77 5.04
C PRO A 124 4.31 17.59 4.18
N HIS A 125 4.21 16.38 4.73
CA HIS A 125 3.78 15.18 3.99
C HIS A 125 2.28 15.21 3.70
N ARG A 126 1.88 14.67 2.54
CA ARG A 126 0.48 14.55 2.14
C ARG A 126 0.25 13.19 1.47
N PHE A 127 -0.89 12.59 1.75
CA PHE A 127 -1.32 11.29 1.24
C PHE A 127 -2.73 11.41 0.70
N VAL A 128 -2.97 10.91 -0.51
CA VAL A 128 -4.26 10.91 -1.17
C VAL A 128 -4.63 9.49 -1.58
N ASP A 129 -5.78 9.03 -1.09
CA ASP A 129 -6.44 7.80 -1.52
C ASP A 129 -7.36 8.13 -2.70
N PHE A 130 -6.86 7.98 -3.93
CA PHE A 130 -7.66 8.22 -5.14
C PHE A 130 -8.76 7.17 -5.34
N GLY A 131 -8.76 6.09 -4.55
CA GLY A 131 -9.84 5.11 -4.52
C GLY A 131 -11.03 5.54 -3.68
N ALA A 132 -10.88 6.58 -2.87
CA ALA A 132 -11.95 7.09 -2.03
C ALA A 132 -13.11 7.67 -2.86
N GLU A 133 -14.32 7.69 -2.28
CA GLU A 133 -15.56 8.05 -2.97
C GLU A 133 -15.49 9.46 -3.59
N GLU A 134 -14.84 10.40 -2.91
CA GLU A 134 -14.68 11.77 -3.39
C GLU A 134 -13.92 11.87 -4.73
N TYR A 135 -13.06 10.89 -5.03
CA TYR A 135 -12.27 10.84 -6.25
C TYR A 135 -12.89 9.93 -7.33
N THR A 136 -13.82 9.06 -6.96
CA THR A 136 -14.44 8.06 -7.85
C THR A 136 -15.90 8.38 -8.19
N ARG A 137 -16.51 9.42 -7.61
CA ARG A 137 -17.86 9.84 -7.99
C ARG A 137 -17.95 10.22 -9.47
N GLY A 138 -18.71 9.41 -10.23
CA GLY A 138 -18.91 9.59 -11.68
C GLY A 138 -17.69 9.26 -12.53
N ARG A 139 -16.70 8.52 -11.99
CA ARG A 139 -15.47 8.13 -12.70
C ARG A 139 -15.05 6.70 -12.32
N PRO A 140 -14.27 6.01 -13.17
CA PRO A 140 -13.71 4.72 -12.79
C PRO A 140 -12.75 4.83 -11.58
N HIS A 141 -12.63 3.74 -10.82
CA HIS A 141 -11.64 3.61 -9.75
C HIS A 141 -10.21 3.72 -10.32
N PRO A 142 -9.21 4.29 -9.61
CA PRO A 142 -7.85 4.47 -10.11
C PRO A 142 -7.11 3.19 -10.50
N ILE A 143 -7.54 2.02 -9.99
CA ILE A 143 -7.01 0.73 -10.46
C ILE A 143 -7.44 0.42 -11.89
N ILE A 144 -8.60 0.93 -12.33
CA ILE A 144 -9.15 0.77 -13.69
C ILE A 144 -8.63 1.87 -14.60
N ASP A 145 -8.71 3.13 -14.15
CA ASP A 145 -8.25 4.32 -14.88
C ASP A 145 -7.38 5.20 -13.97
N PRO A 146 -6.04 5.16 -14.12
CA PRO A 146 -5.13 5.90 -13.25
C PRO A 146 -4.99 7.39 -13.62
N SER A 147 -5.74 7.90 -14.61
CA SER A 147 -5.52 9.25 -15.19
C SER A 147 -5.51 10.37 -14.15
N ARG A 148 -6.42 10.34 -13.15
CA ARG A 148 -6.46 11.36 -12.09
C ARG A 148 -5.24 11.32 -11.18
N ARG A 149 -4.82 10.12 -10.77
CA ARG A 149 -3.62 9.93 -9.95
C ARG A 149 -2.37 10.36 -10.72
N ASN A 150 -2.31 10.02 -12.00
CA ASN A 150 -1.20 10.37 -12.87
C ASN A 150 -1.13 11.90 -13.10
N ALA A 151 -2.26 12.59 -13.26
CA ALA A 151 -2.28 14.05 -13.30
C ALA A 151 -1.75 14.67 -11.99
N ALA A 152 -2.13 14.12 -10.83
CA ALA A 152 -1.62 14.60 -9.54
C ALA A 152 -0.10 14.39 -9.36
N LEU A 153 0.48 13.37 -9.99
CA LEU A 153 1.93 13.20 -10.05
C LEU A 153 2.59 14.34 -10.82
N VAL A 154 2.00 14.76 -11.94
CA VAL A 154 2.49 15.89 -12.73
C VAL A 154 2.38 17.18 -11.91
N ASP A 155 1.24 17.44 -11.27
CA ASP A 155 1.03 18.61 -10.43
C ASP A 155 2.02 18.67 -9.25
N ALA A 156 2.33 17.51 -8.65
CA ALA A 156 3.30 17.43 -7.56
C ALA A 156 4.74 17.77 -7.98
N ALA A 157 5.06 17.67 -9.27
CA ALA A 157 6.38 18.00 -9.80
C ALA A 157 6.67 19.51 -9.74
N ASP A 158 5.63 20.33 -9.87
CA ASP A 158 5.69 21.79 -9.82
C ASP A 158 5.94 22.33 -8.40
N ASP A 159 5.72 21.52 -7.37
CA ASP A 159 5.97 21.87 -5.97
C ASP A 159 7.45 21.60 -5.59
N PRO A 160 8.27 22.65 -5.38
CA PRO A 160 9.69 22.51 -5.03
C PRO A 160 9.91 21.84 -3.67
N SER A 161 8.90 21.83 -2.79
CA SER A 161 9.01 21.20 -1.47
C SER A 161 8.90 19.68 -1.54
N VAL A 162 8.38 19.11 -2.63
CA VAL A 162 8.21 17.67 -2.79
C VAL A 162 9.54 17.03 -3.13
N ALA A 163 10.05 16.16 -2.25
CA ALA A 163 11.27 15.41 -2.51
C ALA A 163 10.97 14.03 -3.10
N VAL A 164 9.90 13.39 -2.65
CA VAL A 164 9.56 12.00 -3.01
C VAL A 164 8.09 11.88 -3.39
N ILE A 165 7.83 11.27 -4.54
CA ILE A 165 6.52 10.69 -4.88
C ILE A 165 6.50 9.23 -4.43
N LEU A 166 5.48 8.85 -3.69
CA LEU A 166 5.26 7.47 -3.24
C LEU A 166 3.93 6.98 -3.82
N LEU A 167 3.91 5.83 -4.51
CA LEU A 167 2.72 5.32 -5.17
C LEU A 167 2.62 3.79 -5.15
N ASP A 168 1.42 3.27 -5.36
CA ASP A 168 1.14 1.85 -5.54
C ASP A 168 0.70 1.54 -6.98
N LEU A 169 0.96 0.32 -7.46
CA LEU A 169 0.31 -0.20 -8.67
C LEU A 169 -0.38 -1.51 -8.30
N VAL A 170 -1.71 -1.50 -8.28
CA VAL A 170 -2.52 -2.69 -7.97
C VAL A 170 -2.85 -3.40 -9.27
N LEU A 171 -2.48 -4.68 -9.34
CA LEU A 171 -2.73 -5.57 -10.47
C LEU A 171 -3.98 -6.43 -10.22
N GLY A 172 -4.27 -7.33 -11.15
CA GLY A 172 -5.35 -8.30 -11.06
C GLY A 172 -6.51 -8.01 -11.99
N ASP A 173 -7.55 -8.80 -11.84
CA ASP A 173 -8.74 -8.71 -12.67
C ASP A 173 -9.41 -7.34 -12.57
N CYS A 174 -9.92 -6.87 -13.70
CA CYS A 174 -10.54 -5.55 -13.86
C CYS A 174 -9.62 -4.34 -13.62
N ALA A 175 -8.36 -4.51 -13.21
CA ALA A 175 -7.39 -3.41 -13.19
C ALA A 175 -6.95 -3.05 -14.61
N HIS A 176 -6.29 -1.89 -14.75
CA HIS A 176 -5.75 -1.41 -16.01
C HIS A 176 -4.81 -2.49 -16.61
N PRO A 177 -4.87 -2.76 -17.93
CA PRO A 177 -4.11 -3.84 -18.54
C PRO A 177 -2.59 -3.60 -18.54
N ASP A 178 -2.18 -2.32 -18.47
CA ASP A 178 -0.77 -1.93 -18.34
C ASP A 178 -0.62 -0.66 -17.47
N PRO A 179 -0.67 -0.79 -16.13
CA PRO A 179 -0.68 0.36 -15.22
C PRO A 179 0.64 1.14 -15.26
N THR A 180 1.78 0.47 -15.50
CA THR A 180 3.07 1.14 -15.68
C THR A 180 3.14 1.88 -17.01
N GLY A 181 2.63 1.29 -18.09
CA GLY A 181 2.50 1.97 -19.37
C GLY A 181 1.66 3.24 -19.29
N ALA A 182 0.54 3.20 -18.56
CA ALA A 182 -0.29 4.38 -18.33
C ALA A 182 0.38 5.47 -17.47
N LEU A 183 1.30 5.09 -16.57
CA LEU A 183 2.06 6.02 -15.73
C LEU A 183 3.18 6.75 -16.49
N ARG A 184 3.78 6.09 -17.49
CA ARG A 184 4.96 6.58 -18.23
C ARG A 184 4.82 8.02 -18.79
N PRO A 185 3.71 8.43 -19.43
CA PRO A 185 3.59 9.80 -19.94
C PRO A 185 3.64 10.84 -18.82
N ALA A 186 2.92 10.61 -17.73
CA ALA A 186 2.89 11.51 -16.58
C ALA A 186 4.26 11.62 -15.90
N LEU A 187 4.99 10.51 -15.76
CA LEU A 187 6.32 10.55 -15.17
C LEU A 187 7.33 11.30 -16.06
N THR A 188 7.25 11.10 -17.37
CA THR A 188 8.07 11.85 -18.34
C THR A 188 7.79 13.35 -18.24
N GLU A 189 6.51 13.73 -18.21
CA GLU A 189 6.10 15.13 -18.08
C GLU A 189 6.53 15.75 -16.76
N ALA A 190 6.30 15.06 -15.64
CA ALA A 190 6.70 15.51 -14.31
C ALA A 190 8.20 15.80 -14.23
N ARG A 191 9.04 14.91 -14.78
CA ARG A 191 10.49 15.13 -14.85
C ARG A 191 10.86 16.31 -15.73
N ALA A 192 10.20 16.48 -16.88
CA ALA A 192 10.42 17.63 -17.74
C ALA A 192 10.09 18.95 -17.02
N ARG A 193 8.97 19.02 -16.28
CA ARG A 193 8.60 20.19 -15.46
C ARG A 193 9.56 20.45 -14.31
N ARG A 194 10.11 19.38 -13.74
CA ARG A 194 11.08 19.45 -12.64
C ARG A 194 12.43 20.02 -13.07
N GLY A 195 12.81 19.81 -14.34
CA GLY A 195 14.05 20.28 -14.95
C GLY A 195 15.27 19.54 -14.42
N SER A 196 16.29 20.27 -13.96
CA SER A 196 17.53 19.70 -13.43
C SER A 196 17.42 19.19 -11.99
N ARG A 197 16.29 19.40 -11.32
CA ARG A 197 16.06 18.88 -9.96
C ARG A 197 15.56 17.44 -10.07
N ASP A 198 16.06 16.57 -9.20
CA ASP A 198 15.55 15.20 -9.15
C ASP A 198 14.13 15.16 -8.58
N LEU A 199 13.32 14.27 -9.15
CA LEU A 199 12.04 13.83 -8.62
C LEU A 199 12.14 12.34 -8.33
N THR A 200 12.38 11.99 -7.08
CA THR A 200 12.47 10.59 -6.66
C THR A 200 11.08 9.96 -6.64
N VAL A 201 10.95 8.80 -7.26
CA VAL A 201 9.72 8.01 -7.24
C VAL A 201 10.00 6.69 -6.55
N VAL A 202 9.23 6.39 -5.50
CA VAL A 202 9.23 5.11 -4.81
C VAL A 202 7.89 4.44 -5.08
N ALA A 203 7.91 3.16 -5.43
CA ALA A 203 6.71 2.42 -5.80
C ALA A 203 6.67 1.03 -5.17
N HIS A 204 5.46 0.51 -4.97
CA HIS A 204 5.21 -0.89 -4.70
C HIS A 204 4.15 -1.42 -5.66
N VAL A 205 4.42 -2.57 -6.29
CA VAL A 205 3.45 -3.26 -7.14
C VAL A 205 2.76 -4.33 -6.31
N VAL A 206 1.44 -4.26 -6.21
CA VAL A 206 0.61 -5.18 -5.46
C VAL A 206 -0.05 -6.13 -6.45
N GLY A 207 0.36 -7.38 -6.43
CA GLY A 207 -0.15 -8.41 -7.33
C GLY A 207 0.58 -9.72 -7.13
N THR A 208 0.32 -10.67 -8.02
CA THR A 208 0.91 -12.00 -8.06
C THR A 208 1.45 -12.32 -9.45
N ASP A 209 2.27 -13.36 -9.56
CA ASP A 209 2.77 -13.86 -10.84
C ASP A 209 1.66 -14.39 -11.76
N GLN A 210 0.43 -14.57 -11.25
CA GLN A 210 -0.73 -15.03 -12.00
C GLN A 210 -1.58 -13.87 -12.54
N ASP A 211 -1.30 -12.63 -12.16
CA ASP A 211 -2.06 -11.48 -12.65
C ASP A 211 -1.79 -11.22 -14.14
N PRO A 212 -2.81 -10.86 -14.93
CA PRO A 212 -2.70 -10.73 -16.39
C PRO A 212 -1.72 -9.65 -16.85
N GLN A 213 -1.41 -8.67 -16.01
CA GLN A 213 -0.45 -7.60 -16.30
C GLN A 213 1.01 -8.08 -16.23
N GLY A 214 1.27 -9.19 -15.54
CA GLY A 214 2.59 -9.74 -15.24
C GLY A 214 3.34 -8.93 -14.18
N LEU A 215 3.42 -9.43 -12.95
CA LEU A 215 4.05 -8.73 -11.82
C LEU A 215 5.49 -8.28 -12.13
N GLU A 216 6.37 -9.22 -12.48
CA GLU A 216 7.78 -8.95 -12.79
C GLU A 216 7.94 -7.92 -13.92
N LYS A 217 7.15 -8.07 -14.99
CA LYS A 217 7.16 -7.13 -16.13
C LYS A 217 6.79 -5.71 -15.71
N GLN A 218 5.79 -5.53 -14.84
CA GLN A 218 5.38 -4.22 -14.34
C GLN A 218 6.48 -3.62 -13.44
N GLU A 219 7.08 -4.41 -12.56
CA GLU A 219 8.19 -3.95 -11.72
C GLU A 219 9.43 -3.55 -12.54
N GLU A 220 9.83 -4.36 -13.52
CA GLU A 220 10.94 -4.06 -14.42
C GLU A 220 10.69 -2.78 -15.20
N SER A 221 9.50 -2.64 -15.78
CA SER A 221 9.10 -1.42 -16.50
C SER A 221 9.17 -0.17 -15.60
N LEU A 222 8.82 -0.28 -14.31
CA LEU A 222 8.97 0.81 -13.35
C LEU A 222 10.44 1.14 -13.03
N ARG A 223 11.28 0.10 -12.89
CA ARG A 223 12.73 0.28 -12.66
C ARG A 223 13.40 0.93 -13.87
N GLU A 224 13.05 0.54 -15.09
CA GLU A 224 13.50 1.19 -16.33
C GLU A 224 13.05 2.66 -16.41
N LEU A 225 11.87 2.95 -15.87
CA LEU A 225 11.39 4.31 -15.67
C LEU A 225 12.11 5.04 -14.52
N GLY A 226 13.11 4.45 -13.87
CA GLY A 226 13.89 5.07 -12.79
C GLY A 226 13.12 5.22 -11.48
N ALA A 227 12.07 4.42 -11.25
CA ALA A 227 11.42 4.32 -9.95
C ALA A 227 12.15 3.30 -9.06
N ILE A 228 12.19 3.58 -7.75
CA ILE A 228 12.66 2.64 -6.75
C ILE A 228 11.50 1.71 -6.41
N VAL A 229 11.56 0.47 -6.87
CA VAL A 229 10.52 -0.54 -6.61
C VAL A 229 10.84 -1.34 -5.36
N CYS A 230 9.91 -1.34 -4.40
CA CYS A 230 10.04 -2.00 -3.10
C CYS A 230 9.17 -3.25 -3.00
N ALA A 231 9.65 -4.24 -2.24
CA ALA A 231 8.99 -5.54 -2.07
C ALA A 231 7.71 -5.51 -1.19
N SER A 232 7.49 -4.43 -0.44
CA SER A 232 6.23 -4.20 0.29
C SER A 232 5.91 -2.71 0.39
N ASN A 233 4.64 -2.40 0.67
CA ASN A 233 4.21 -1.02 0.91
C ASN A 233 4.87 -0.42 2.17
N ARG A 234 5.08 -1.21 3.23
CA ARG A 234 5.88 -0.81 4.39
C ARG A 234 7.30 -0.40 3.99
N ILE A 235 8.01 -1.23 3.23
CA ILE A 235 9.37 -0.92 2.76
C ILE A 235 9.37 0.32 1.86
N ALA A 236 8.37 0.48 1.00
CA ALA A 236 8.21 1.67 0.16
C ALA A 236 8.04 2.94 0.98
N ALA A 237 7.21 2.90 2.02
CA ALA A 237 6.97 4.02 2.92
C ALA A 237 8.22 4.38 3.76
N GLU A 238 8.92 3.36 4.30
CA GLU A 238 10.19 3.56 5.03
C GLU A 238 11.28 4.15 4.12
N THR A 239 11.38 3.66 2.88
CA THR A 239 12.31 4.15 1.86
C THR A 239 12.00 5.60 1.51
N ALA A 240 10.75 5.93 1.22
CA ALA A 240 10.32 7.29 0.91
C ALA A 240 10.60 8.25 2.06
N ARG A 241 10.35 7.83 3.31
CA ARG A 241 10.65 8.63 4.50
C ARG A 241 12.16 8.89 4.63
N ALA A 242 12.99 7.86 4.51
CA ALA A 242 14.45 8.01 4.62
C ALA A 242 14.98 9.01 3.58
N LEU A 243 14.58 8.85 2.32
CA LEU A 243 15.01 9.72 1.22
C LEU A 243 14.52 11.17 1.40
N ALA A 244 13.27 11.36 1.84
CA ALA A 244 12.72 12.68 2.13
C ALA A 244 13.40 13.38 3.32
N GLU A 245 13.94 12.61 4.26
CA GLU A 245 14.75 13.07 5.38
C GLU A 245 16.25 13.21 5.03
N GLY A 246 16.64 13.00 3.76
CA GLY A 246 18.03 13.06 3.31
C GLY A 246 18.92 11.97 3.92
N ARG A 247 18.37 10.78 4.16
CA ARG A 247 19.08 9.61 4.67
C ARG A 247 19.07 8.48 3.63
N ASP A 248 20.10 7.66 3.65
CA ASP A 248 20.14 6.44 2.83
C ASP A 248 19.04 5.46 3.27
N ALA A 249 18.44 4.79 2.30
CA ALA A 249 17.56 3.66 2.51
C ALA A 249 18.36 2.35 2.39
N THR A 250 18.32 1.53 3.44
CA THR A 250 19.01 0.22 3.55
C THR A 250 18.13 -0.84 4.17
#